data_AF-A0A7R9LB26-F1
#
_entry.id   AF-A0A7R9LB26-F1
#
_cell.length_a   1.000
_cell.length_b   1.000
_cell.length_c   1.000
_cell.angle_alpha   90.00
_cell.angle_beta   90.00
_cell.angle_gamma   90.00
#
_symmetry.space_group_name_H-M   'P 1'
#
loop_
_entity.id
_entity.type
_entity.pdbx_description
1 polymer ?
#
loop_
_entity_poly.entity_id
_entity_poly.type
_entity_poly.pdbx_seq_one_letter_code
_entity_poly.pdbx_strand_id
1 'polypeptide(L)'
;MTFSKYLLSNPSDIELESEMQNKLCSLLFDCASNERLEFLSPLIRLTKVTKQSNSLSLWQIKFVNTCTQRCLSLRSDFIDSIRSLIDKRLKYSIDKNLLLNYLRGTLRLTQITPTLIEAIVFYDMPPFGSFASISDKLSFSELVIELKSKYCVPIPTIHLLHRLYFSSILKL
;
A
#
# COMPACT_ATOMS: atom_id res chain seq x y z
N MET A 1 1.08 35.16 -8.68
CA MET A 1 1.14 34.67 -7.29
C MET A 1 1.77 33.29 -7.29
N THR A 2 2.72 33.01 -6.40
CA THR A 2 3.47 31.74 -6.35
C THR A 2 2.81 30.74 -5.41
N PHE A 3 2.82 29.45 -5.78
CA PHE A 3 2.26 28.33 -5.01
C PHE A 3 2.84 28.25 -3.58
N SER A 4 4.13 28.53 -3.42
CA SER A 4 4.81 28.63 -2.13
C SER A 4 4.22 29.70 -1.21
N LYS A 5 3.76 30.84 -1.75
CA LYS A 5 3.16 31.91 -0.96
C LYS A 5 1.82 31.50 -0.35
N TYR A 6 1.06 30.59 -0.96
CA TYR A 6 -0.19 30.08 -0.36
C TYR A 6 0.06 28.94 0.62
N LEU A 7 1.11 28.14 0.39
CA LEU A 7 1.40 26.96 1.19
C LEU A 7 2.26 27.26 2.42
N LEU A 8 3.05 28.33 2.43
CA LEU A 8 3.98 28.68 3.52
C LEU A 8 3.55 29.90 4.35
N SER A 9 2.53 30.65 3.92
CA SER A 9 2.21 31.96 4.51
C SER A 9 1.53 31.89 5.87
N ASN A 10 0.80 30.81 6.14
CA ASN A 10 0.08 30.62 7.40
C ASN A 10 0.44 29.24 7.97
N PRO A 11 1.42 29.12 8.88
CA PRO A 11 1.59 27.89 9.63
C PRO A 11 0.27 27.59 10.36
N SER A 12 -0.28 26.40 10.16
CA SER A 12 -1.49 26.00 10.88
C SER A 12 -1.18 25.72 12.35
N ASP A 13 -1.99 26.27 13.26
CA ASP A 13 -1.97 25.95 14.69
C ASP A 13 -2.49 24.54 14.99
N ILE A 14 -3.09 23.87 13.99
CA ILE A 14 -3.57 22.50 14.08
C ILE A 14 -2.45 21.57 13.67
N GLU A 15 -1.97 20.75 14.61
CA GLU A 15 -0.82 19.84 14.44
C GLU A 15 -0.90 18.99 13.16
N LEU A 16 -2.09 18.45 12.87
CA LEU A 16 -2.33 17.57 11.71
C LEU A 16 -2.27 18.33 10.36
N GLU A 17 -2.68 19.61 10.36
CA GLU A 17 -2.58 20.47 9.17
C GLU A 17 -1.14 20.94 8.97
N SER A 18 -0.43 21.27 10.05
CA SER A 18 0.99 21.61 10.02
C SER A 18 1.84 20.44 9.49
N GLU A 19 1.56 19.20 9.91
CA GLU A 19 2.22 18.01 9.37
C GLU A 19 1.97 17.86 7.85
N MET A 20 0.74 18.12 7.40
CA MET A 20 0.37 18.03 6.00
C MET A 20 1.02 19.15 5.17
N GLN A 21 1.09 20.36 5.72
CA GLN A 21 1.76 21.52 5.14
C GLN A 21 3.25 21.27 4.96
N ASN A 22 3.92 20.73 5.98
CA ASN A 22 5.33 20.34 5.92
C ASN A 22 5.60 19.29 4.83
N LYS A 23 4.74 18.26 4.72
CA LYS A 23 4.84 17.26 3.65
C LYS A 23 4.69 17.86 2.25
N LEU A 24 3.75 18.79 2.07
CA LEU A 24 3.55 19.48 0.80
C LEU A 24 4.70 20.43 0.45
N CYS A 25 5.31 21.07 1.46
CA CYS A 25 6.48 21.92 1.27
C CYS A 25 7.72 21.09 0.89
N SER A 26 7.94 19.95 1.55
CA SER A 26 8.99 18.99 1.18
C SER A 26 8.81 18.51 -0.26
N LEU A 27 7.58 18.18 -0.65
CA LEU A 27 7.28 17.77 -2.02
C LEU A 27 7.57 18.87 -3.05
N LEU A 28 7.18 20.11 -2.75
CA LEU A 28 7.46 21.26 -3.60
C LEU A 28 8.97 21.47 -3.75
N PHE A 29 9.71 21.37 -2.65
CA PHE A 29 11.16 21.51 -2.64
C PHE A 29 11.84 20.41 -3.46
N ASP A 30 11.42 19.14 -3.32
CA ASP A 30 11.91 18.02 -4.11
C ASP A 30 11.66 18.23 -5.61
N CYS A 31 10.43 18.63 -5.97
CA CYS A 31 10.08 18.86 -7.38
C CYS A 31 10.85 20.05 -7.97
N ALA A 32 11.02 21.13 -7.21
CA ALA A 32 11.78 22.30 -7.66
C ALA A 32 13.28 22.00 -7.79
N SER A 33 13.87 21.32 -6.80
CA SER A 33 15.30 21.01 -6.77
C SER A 33 15.72 20.03 -7.87
N ASN A 34 14.81 19.19 -8.32
CA ASN A 34 15.06 18.22 -9.40
C ASN A 34 14.54 18.69 -10.77
N GLU A 35 14.11 19.95 -10.91
CA GLU A 35 13.56 20.53 -12.15
C GLU A 35 12.36 19.74 -12.71
N ARG A 36 11.48 19.25 -11.83
CA ARG A 36 10.34 18.37 -12.19
C ARG A 36 9.01 18.84 -11.60
N LEU A 37 8.70 20.11 -11.78
CA LEU A 37 7.46 20.70 -11.29
C LEU A 37 6.21 20.06 -11.93
N GLU A 38 6.35 19.41 -13.09
CA GLU A 38 5.28 18.65 -13.74
C GLU A 38 4.78 17.46 -12.90
N PHE A 39 5.60 16.91 -12.01
CA PHE A 39 5.18 15.82 -11.11
C PHE A 39 4.47 16.30 -9.83
N LEU A 40 4.52 17.61 -9.53
CA LEU A 40 3.94 18.15 -8.31
C LEU A 40 2.44 17.87 -8.21
N SER A 41 1.68 18.15 -9.27
CA SER A 41 0.22 17.95 -9.29
C SER A 41 -0.17 16.46 -9.18
N PRO A 42 0.41 15.53 -9.95
CA PRO A 42 0.23 14.09 -9.74
C PRO A 42 0.55 13.64 -8.32
N LEU A 43 1.68 14.07 -7.74
CA LEU A 43 2.10 13.65 -6.39
C LEU A 43 1.16 14.20 -5.30
N ILE A 44 0.66 15.43 -5.44
CA ILE A 44 -0.38 15.97 -4.55
C ILE A 44 -1.66 15.13 -4.64
N ARG A 45 -2.08 14.71 -5.84
CA ARG A 45 -3.27 13.84 -5.98
C ARG A 45 -3.12 12.52 -5.24
N LEU A 46 -1.91 11.95 -5.19
CA LEU A 46 -1.63 10.73 -4.44
C LEU A 46 -1.85 10.89 -2.93
N THR A 47 -1.70 12.10 -2.37
CA THR A 47 -1.99 12.33 -0.94
C THR A 47 -3.45 12.09 -0.58
N LYS A 48 -4.38 12.40 -1.50
CA LYS A 48 -5.83 12.22 -1.27
C LYS A 48 -6.20 10.74 -1.15
N VAL A 49 -5.44 9.88 -1.81
CA VAL A 49 -5.64 8.42 -1.83
C VAL A 49 -5.41 7.78 -0.45
N THR A 50 -4.61 8.43 0.41
CA THR A 50 -4.34 7.92 1.76
C THR A 50 -5.60 7.90 2.64
N LYS A 51 -6.54 8.82 2.44
CA LYS A 51 -7.78 8.94 3.24
C LYS A 51 -8.92 8.09 2.70
N GLN A 52 -9.09 8.04 1.38
CA GLN A 52 -10.04 7.20 0.68
C GLN A 52 -9.40 6.75 -0.63
N SER A 53 -9.32 5.44 -0.84
CA SER A 53 -8.86 4.90 -2.10
C SER A 53 -9.97 4.12 -2.77
N ASN A 54 -10.00 4.21 -4.10
CA ASN A 54 -10.60 3.16 -4.91
C ASN A 54 -9.47 2.26 -5.43
N SER A 55 -9.81 1.08 -5.94
CA SER A 55 -8.83 0.14 -6.49
C SER A 55 -7.91 0.78 -7.55
N LEU A 56 -8.46 1.66 -8.39
CA LEU A 56 -7.70 2.38 -9.42
C LEU A 56 -6.59 3.27 -8.83
N SER A 57 -6.89 4.03 -7.78
CA SER A 57 -5.93 4.90 -7.12
C SER A 57 -4.80 4.12 -6.43
N LEU A 58 -5.08 2.92 -5.92
CA LEU A 58 -4.05 2.02 -5.40
C LEU A 58 -3.17 1.46 -6.52
N TRP A 59 -3.76 1.14 -7.68
CA TRP A 59 -2.99 0.75 -8.87
C TRP A 59 -2.04 1.86 -9.33
N GLN A 60 -2.47 3.12 -9.29
CA GLN A 60 -1.61 4.27 -9.62
C GLN A 60 -0.43 4.37 -8.65
N ILE A 61 -0.67 4.23 -7.34
CA ILE A 61 0.40 4.26 -6.33
C ILE A 61 1.36 3.09 -6.50
N LYS A 62 0.83 1.89 -6.75
CA LYS A 62 1.63 0.70 -7.02
C LYS A 62 2.51 0.89 -8.26
N PHE A 63 1.94 1.44 -9.34
CA PHE A 63 2.67 1.74 -10.56
C PHE A 63 3.80 2.73 -10.30
N VAL A 64 3.50 3.85 -9.65
CA VAL A 64 4.49 4.87 -9.28
C VAL A 64 5.59 4.26 -8.41
N ASN A 65 5.24 3.49 -7.37
CA ASN A 65 6.22 2.82 -6.51
C ASN A 65 7.13 1.87 -7.31
N THR A 66 6.56 1.06 -8.21
CA THR A 66 7.34 0.17 -9.09
C THR A 66 8.29 0.96 -10.00
N CYS A 67 7.83 2.10 -10.53
CA CYS A 67 8.66 3.00 -11.33
C CYS A 67 9.78 3.62 -10.50
N THR A 68 9.52 4.09 -9.27
CA THR A 68 10.55 4.68 -8.40
C THR A 68 11.65 3.70 -8.02
N GLN A 69 11.33 2.41 -7.85
CA GLN A 69 12.33 1.38 -7.58
C GLN A 69 13.27 1.13 -8.76
N ARG A 70 12.81 1.39 -9.99
CA ARG A 70 13.59 1.19 -11.23
C ARG A 70 14.21 2.47 -11.76
N CYS A 71 13.74 3.63 -11.30
CA CYS A 71 14.07 4.93 -11.84
C CYS A 71 14.55 5.85 -10.71
N LEU A 72 15.87 5.97 -10.56
CA LEU A 72 16.49 6.78 -9.50
C LEU A 72 16.05 8.24 -9.52
N SER A 73 15.71 8.76 -10.71
CA SER A 73 15.13 10.08 -10.85
C SER A 73 13.81 10.19 -10.06
N LEU A 74 12.91 9.23 -10.16
CA LEU A 74 11.61 9.30 -9.50
C LEU A 74 11.63 8.91 -8.01
N ARG A 75 12.80 8.59 -7.45
CA ARG A 75 12.93 8.24 -6.03
C ARG A 75 12.64 9.47 -5.17
N SER A 76 11.60 9.38 -4.35
CA SER A 76 11.22 10.43 -3.41
C SER A 76 10.71 9.80 -2.12
N ASP A 77 11.22 10.27 -0.99
CA ASP A 77 10.81 9.85 0.36
C ASP A 77 9.32 10.10 0.62
N PHE A 78 8.73 11.00 -0.16
CA PHE A 78 7.30 11.26 -0.16
C PHE A 78 6.47 10.06 -0.62
N ILE A 79 6.90 9.36 -1.66
CA ILE A 79 6.18 8.16 -2.18
C ILE A 79 6.28 7.03 -1.16
N ASP A 80 7.43 6.87 -0.51
CA ASP A 80 7.61 5.94 0.60
C ASP A 80 6.72 6.28 1.79
N SER A 81 6.54 7.57 2.09
CA SER A 81 5.62 8.04 3.12
C SER A 81 4.16 7.72 2.79
N ILE A 82 3.72 7.94 1.54
CA ILE A 82 2.38 7.57 1.07
C ILE A 82 2.17 6.06 1.20
N ARG A 83 3.14 5.26 0.76
CA ARG A 83 3.12 3.81 0.87
C ARG A 83 2.99 3.35 2.33
N SER A 84 3.75 3.96 3.24
CA SER A 84 3.70 3.67 4.68
C SER A 84 2.33 3.98 5.28
N LEU A 85 1.71 5.10 4.88
CA LEU A 85 0.37 5.48 5.35
C LEU A 85 -0.69 4.48 4.90
N ILE A 86 -0.64 4.05 3.64
CA ILE A 86 -1.58 3.05 3.09
C ILE A 86 -1.36 1.69 3.75
N ASP A 87 -0.11 1.26 3.92
CA ASP A 87 0.21 0.02 4.62
C ASP A 87 -0.33 0.04 6.05
N LYS A 88 -0.11 1.12 6.81
CA LYS A 88 -0.67 1.28 8.16
C LYS A 88 -2.19 1.17 8.14
N ARG A 89 -2.88 1.90 7.25
CA ARG A 89 -4.34 1.88 7.15
C ARG A 89 -4.87 0.47 6.88
N LEU A 90 -4.39 -0.16 5.82
CA LEU A 90 -4.81 -1.50 5.40
C LEU A 90 -4.52 -2.56 6.46
N LYS A 91 -3.34 -2.50 7.07
CA LYS A 91 -2.90 -3.44 8.11
C LYS A 91 -3.83 -3.49 9.32
N TYR A 92 -4.53 -2.41 9.64
CA TYR A 92 -5.50 -2.37 10.75
C TYR A 92 -6.96 -2.56 10.31
N SER A 93 -7.28 -2.29 9.04
CA SER A 93 -8.66 -2.39 8.54
C SER A 93 -9.03 -3.75 7.96
N ILE A 94 -8.05 -4.58 7.58
CA ILE A 94 -8.31 -5.89 6.96
C ILE A 94 -8.64 -6.93 8.04
N ASP A 95 -9.78 -7.60 7.88
CA ASP A 95 -10.07 -8.83 8.61
C ASP A 95 -9.20 -9.97 8.08
N LYS A 96 -8.34 -10.49 8.96
CA LYS A 96 -7.43 -11.59 8.70
C LYS A 96 -8.14 -12.85 8.21
N ASN A 97 -9.31 -13.16 8.79
CA ASN A 97 -10.05 -14.37 8.45
C ASN A 97 -10.66 -14.26 7.04
N LEU A 98 -11.15 -13.08 6.66
CA LEU A 98 -11.64 -12.83 5.30
C LEU A 98 -10.52 -13.01 4.27
N LEU A 99 -9.33 -12.49 4.54
CA LEU A 99 -8.18 -12.63 3.65
C LEU A 99 -7.71 -14.08 3.53
N LEU A 100 -7.68 -14.84 4.64
CA LEU A 100 -7.35 -16.27 4.62
C LEU A 100 -8.38 -17.09 3.83
N ASN A 101 -9.68 -16.81 4.03
CA ASN A 101 -10.75 -17.49 3.30
C ASN A 101 -10.72 -17.17 1.80
N TYR A 102 -10.33 -15.94 1.42
CA TYR A 102 -10.10 -15.57 0.03
C TYR A 102 -9.00 -16.43 -0.60
N LEU A 103 -7.85 -16.54 0.07
CA LEU A 103 -6.71 -17.30 -0.45
C LEU A 103 -7.00 -18.81 -0.51
N ARG A 104 -7.78 -19.34 0.45
CA ARG A 104 -8.24 -20.74 0.47
C ARG A 104 -9.35 -21.05 -0.53
N GLY A 105 -9.97 -20.04 -1.12
CA GLY A 105 -11.07 -20.25 -2.04
C GLY A 105 -12.40 -20.57 -1.35
N THR A 106 -12.51 -20.33 -0.04
CA THR A 106 -13.70 -20.63 0.77
C THR A 106 -14.62 -19.43 0.99
N LEU A 107 -14.17 -18.23 0.56
CA LEU A 107 -14.94 -17.00 0.69
C LEU A 107 -16.13 -16.97 -0.27
N ARG A 108 -17.32 -16.59 0.23
CA ARG A 108 -18.48 -16.31 -0.64
C ARG A 108 -18.32 -14.93 -1.29
N LEU A 109 -18.80 -14.77 -2.53
CA LEU A 109 -18.73 -13.49 -3.25
C LEU A 109 -19.36 -12.33 -2.48
N THR A 110 -20.44 -12.59 -1.74
CA THR A 110 -21.14 -11.59 -0.91
C THR A 110 -20.31 -11.09 0.28
N GLN A 111 -19.21 -11.76 0.62
CA GLN A 111 -18.30 -11.40 1.71
C GLN A 111 -17.08 -10.59 1.22
N ILE A 112 -16.96 -10.34 -0.09
CA ILE A 112 -15.87 -9.53 -0.64
C ILE A 112 -16.14 -8.06 -0.29
N THR A 113 -15.33 -7.53 0.64
CA THR A 113 -15.41 -6.12 1.05
C THR A 113 -14.50 -5.24 0.18
N PRO A 114 -14.79 -3.94 0.07
CA PRO A 114 -13.89 -2.99 -0.62
C PRO A 114 -12.46 -3.03 -0.05
N THR A 115 -12.33 -3.11 1.27
CA THR A 115 -11.04 -3.21 1.97
C THR A 115 -10.24 -4.46 1.58
N LEU A 116 -10.92 -5.58 1.33
CA LEU A 116 -10.27 -6.80 0.84
C LEU A 116 -9.73 -6.59 -0.59
N ILE A 117 -10.50 -5.93 -1.46
CA ILE A 117 -10.04 -5.60 -2.82
C ILE A 117 -8.83 -4.68 -2.77
N GLU A 118 -8.85 -3.67 -1.91
CA GLU A 118 -7.69 -2.78 -1.70
C GLU A 118 -6.45 -3.55 -1.26
N ALA A 119 -6.61 -4.48 -0.32
CA ALA A 119 -5.53 -5.33 0.16
C ALA A 119 -4.96 -6.20 -0.97
N ILE A 120 -5.84 -6.81 -1.78
CA ILE A 120 -5.44 -7.66 -2.90
C ILE A 120 -4.58 -6.88 -3.90
N VAL A 121 -5.00 -5.65 -4.22
CA VAL A 121 -4.28 -4.77 -5.15
C VAL A 121 -2.97 -4.26 -4.57
N PHE A 122 -2.98 -3.79 -3.31
CA PHE A 122 -1.82 -3.15 -2.71
C PHE A 122 -0.70 -4.14 -2.37
N TYR A 123 -1.07 -5.34 -1.90
CA TYR A 123 -0.12 -6.38 -1.53
C TYR A 123 0.09 -7.41 -2.64
N ASP A 124 -0.33 -7.18 -3.89
CA ASP A 124 -0.11 -8.15 -4.99
C ASP A 124 -0.49 -9.57 -4.61
N MET A 125 -1.68 -9.71 -4.02
CA MET A 125 -2.13 -11.01 -3.53
C MET A 125 -2.37 -11.96 -4.70
N PRO A 126 -2.05 -13.25 -4.52
CA PRO A 126 -2.41 -14.29 -5.47
C PRO A 126 -3.93 -14.32 -5.72
N PRO A 127 -4.37 -14.88 -6.86
CA PRO A 127 -5.80 -15.00 -7.16
C PRO A 127 -6.55 -15.86 -6.12
N PHE A 128 -7.86 -15.69 -6.08
CA PHE A 128 -8.77 -16.44 -5.20
C PHE A 128 -8.52 -17.96 -5.30
N GLY A 129 -8.46 -18.63 -4.16
CA GLY A 129 -8.24 -20.09 -4.12
C GLY A 129 -6.82 -20.54 -4.47
N SER A 130 -5.84 -19.65 -4.56
CA SER A 130 -4.44 -20.04 -4.80
C SER A 130 -3.88 -21.01 -3.74
N PHE A 131 -4.49 -21.06 -2.54
CA PHE A 131 -4.14 -22.00 -1.47
C PHE A 131 -5.18 -23.11 -1.29
N ALA A 132 -6.13 -23.29 -2.21
CA ALA A 132 -7.14 -24.35 -2.10
C ALA A 132 -6.52 -25.76 -2.07
N SER A 133 -5.39 -25.97 -2.76
CA SER A 133 -4.62 -27.22 -2.73
C SER A 133 -3.75 -27.39 -1.47
N ILE A 134 -3.54 -26.30 -0.71
CA ILE A 134 -2.72 -26.25 0.50
C ILE A 134 -3.65 -26.52 1.68
N SER A 135 -4.23 -27.72 1.73
CA SER A 135 -5.04 -28.16 2.87
C SER A 135 -4.14 -28.58 4.03
N ASP A 136 -4.35 -27.92 5.18
CA ASP A 136 -4.00 -28.24 6.57
C ASP A 136 -2.58 -28.74 6.96
N LYS A 137 -1.61 -28.90 6.04
CA LYS A 137 -0.32 -29.56 6.37
C LYS A 137 0.95 -28.96 5.74
N LEU A 138 0.97 -27.68 5.39
CA LEU A 138 2.21 -27.03 4.90
C LEU A 138 2.72 -26.01 5.93
N SER A 139 4.02 -26.08 6.20
CA SER A 139 4.76 -25.10 7.00
C SER A 139 4.76 -23.74 6.29
N PHE A 140 4.84 -22.63 7.04
CA PHE A 140 4.92 -21.29 6.46
C PHE A 140 6.03 -21.15 5.42
N SER A 141 7.16 -21.82 5.66
CA SER A 141 8.30 -21.88 4.75
C SER A 141 7.93 -22.43 3.37
N GLU A 142 7.15 -23.52 3.31
CA GLU A 142 6.74 -24.13 2.04
C GLU A 142 5.74 -23.24 1.30
N LEU A 143 4.83 -22.57 2.03
CA LEU A 143 3.90 -21.59 1.47
C LEU A 143 4.65 -20.42 0.82
N VAL A 144 5.67 -19.86 1.49
CA VAL A 144 6.48 -18.77 0.93
C VAL A 144 7.27 -19.22 -0.29
N ILE A 145 7.83 -20.43 -0.29
CA ILE A 145 8.56 -20.97 -1.44
C ILE A 145 7.61 -21.13 -2.63
N GLU A 146 6.45 -21.73 -2.42
CA GLU A 146 5.46 -21.96 -3.48
C GLU A 146 4.96 -20.64 -4.07
N LEU A 147 4.67 -19.66 -3.22
CA LEU A 147 4.28 -18.31 -3.64
C LEU A 147 5.36 -17.59 -4.45
N LYS A 148 6.60 -17.63 -3.97
CA LYS A 148 7.74 -17.06 -4.70
C LYS A 148 7.92 -17.74 -6.05
N SER A 149 7.76 -19.06 -6.12
CA SER A 149 7.94 -19.83 -7.36
C SER A 149 6.81 -19.63 -8.38
N LYS A 150 5.55 -19.51 -7.94
CA LYS A 150 4.38 -19.48 -8.82
C LYS A 150 3.94 -18.06 -9.19
N TYR A 151 4.11 -17.10 -8.28
CA TYR A 151 3.46 -15.79 -8.41
C TYR A 151 4.42 -14.60 -8.25
N CYS A 152 5.74 -14.83 -8.08
CA CYS A 152 6.74 -13.77 -7.88
C CYS A 152 6.30 -12.73 -6.82
N VAL A 153 5.73 -13.22 -5.72
CA VAL A 153 5.09 -12.39 -4.71
C VAL A 153 6.11 -11.46 -4.02
N PRO A 154 5.82 -10.14 -3.88
CA PRO A 154 6.76 -9.21 -3.27
C PRO A 154 6.89 -9.40 -1.76
N ILE A 155 8.03 -8.96 -1.20
CA ILE A 155 8.38 -9.09 0.23
C ILE A 155 7.29 -8.58 1.19
N PRO A 156 6.62 -7.42 0.94
CA PRO A 156 5.55 -6.94 1.82
C PRO A 156 4.38 -7.92 1.97
N THR A 157 4.00 -8.60 0.89
CA THR A 157 2.96 -9.63 0.90
C THR A 157 3.39 -10.84 1.72
N ILE A 158 4.66 -11.25 1.60
CA ILE A 158 5.22 -12.35 2.39
C ILE A 158 5.20 -12.01 3.88
N HIS A 159 5.55 -10.78 4.26
CA HIS A 159 5.45 -10.34 5.65
C HIS A 159 4.01 -10.32 6.17
N LEU A 160 3.05 -9.89 5.35
CA LEU A 160 1.63 -9.94 5.72
C LEU A 160 1.18 -11.39 5.91
N LEU A 161 1.52 -12.29 5.00
CA LEU A 161 1.20 -13.72 5.08
C LEU A 161 1.87 -14.40 6.28
N HIS A 162 3.12 -14.07 6.59
CA HIS A 162 3.81 -14.55 7.80
C HIS A 162 3.01 -14.18 9.04
N ARG A 163 2.61 -12.92 9.13
CA ARG A 163 1.82 -12.42 10.27
C ARG A 163 0.46 -13.11 10.36
N LEU A 164 -0.18 -13.41 9.24
CA LEU A 164 -1.45 -14.13 9.20
C LEU A 164 -1.27 -15.56 9.70
N TYR A 165 -0.30 -16.29 9.14
CA TYR A 165 -0.02 -17.69 9.46
C TYR A 165 0.29 -17.91 10.96
N PHE A 166 1.17 -17.10 11.54
CA PHE A 166 1.49 -17.22 12.97
C PHE A 166 0.31 -16.81 13.86
N SER A 167 -0.54 -15.87 13.43
CA SER A 167 -1.74 -15.50 14.20
C SER A 167 -2.85 -16.56 14.19
N SER A 168 -2.86 -17.46 13.19
CA SER A 168 -3.76 -18.61 13.16
C SER A 168 -3.26 -19.81 13.99
N ILE A 169 -1.95 -19.94 14.20
CA ILE A 169 -1.37 -21.02 15.02
C ILE A 169 -1.46 -20.69 16.53
N LEU A 170 -1.32 -19.41 16.91
CA LEU A 170 -1.38 -18.96 18.31
C LEU A 170 -2.80 -18.88 18.92
N LYS A 171 -3.81 -19.46 18.27
CA LYS A 171 -5.19 -19.58 18.81
C LYS A 171 -5.54 -21.01 19.27
N LEU A 172 -4.55 -21.90 19.32
CA LEU A 172 -4.60 -23.20 20.02
C LEU A 172 -3.89 -23.07 21.37
#